data_AF-A0A317YL24-F1
#
_entry.id   AF-A0A317YL24-F1
#
_cell.length_a   1.000
_cell.length_b   1.000
_cell.length_c   1.000
_cell.angle_alpha   90.00
_cell.angle_beta   90.00
_cell.angle_gamma   90.00
#
_symmetry.space_group_name_H-M   'P 1'
#
loop_
_entity.id
_entity.type
_entity.pdbx_description
1 polymer ?
#
loop_
_entity_poly.entity_id
_entity_poly.type
_entity_poly.pdbx_seq_one_letter_code
_entity_poly.pdbx_strand_id
1 'polypeptide(L)'
;MSKVHVFDHPLIQHKLSYIRDLNTGTKEFRELVDEVGMLMAYEVTRDLELQDVDIETPVTKMTAKRLAGKKLAIVPILRAGLGMTDGILSLVPAARVGHIGLYRDPETLKAVEYFAKLP
;
A
#
# COMPACT_ATOMS: atom_id res chain seq x y z
N MET A 1 13.64 -8.31 -18.16
CA MET A 1 13.73 -7.81 -16.78
C MET A 1 12.46 -7.05 -16.47
N SER A 2 11.88 -7.22 -15.28
CA SER A 2 10.74 -6.42 -14.84
C SER A 2 11.13 -4.94 -14.70
N LYS A 3 10.17 -4.04 -14.89
CA LYS A 3 10.34 -2.60 -14.69
C LYS A 3 10.44 -2.32 -13.19
N VAL A 4 11.51 -1.65 -12.75
CA VAL A 4 11.71 -1.24 -11.35
C VAL A 4 11.46 0.26 -11.26
N HIS A 5 10.63 0.66 -10.32
CA HIS A 5 10.36 2.06 -9.99
C HIS A 5 10.91 2.36 -8.61
N VAL A 6 11.89 3.26 -8.53
CA VAL A 6 12.44 3.75 -7.26
C VAL A 6 11.75 5.05 -6.91
N PHE A 7 11.11 5.09 -5.75
CA PHE A 7 10.50 6.32 -5.23
C PHE A 7 11.56 7.12 -4.46
N ASP A 8 12.01 8.23 -5.04
CA ASP A 8 13.09 9.08 -4.53
C ASP A 8 12.58 10.34 -3.80
N HIS A 9 11.28 10.40 -3.48
CA HIS A 9 10.68 11.52 -2.77
C HIS A 9 11.41 11.81 -1.43
N PRO A 10 11.79 13.07 -1.12
CA PRO A 10 12.59 13.41 0.06
C PRO A 10 12.01 12.91 1.39
N LEU A 11 10.68 12.97 1.56
CA LEU A 11 10.02 12.46 2.77
C LEU A 11 10.13 10.94 2.93
N ILE A 12 10.13 10.17 1.83
CA ILE A 12 10.34 8.72 1.89
C ILE A 12 11.78 8.45 2.35
N GLN A 13 12.76 9.14 1.76
CA GLN A 13 14.17 8.99 2.13
C GLN A 13 14.42 9.37 3.60
N HIS A 14 13.85 10.49 4.05
CA HIS A 14 13.93 10.96 5.44
C HIS A 14 13.31 9.96 6.42
N LYS A 15 12.10 9.46 6.16
CA LYS A 15 11.48 8.45 7.05
C LYS A 15 12.24 7.13 7.04
N LEU A 16 12.75 6.74 5.87
CA LEU A 16 13.55 5.53 5.71
C LEU A 16 14.87 5.59 6.49
N SER A 17 15.45 6.78 6.72
CA SER A 17 16.64 6.88 7.56
C SER A 17 16.36 6.49 9.01
N TYR A 18 15.22 6.90 9.57
CA TYR A 18 14.81 6.50 10.92
C TYR A 18 14.43 5.02 10.99
N ILE A 19 13.71 4.49 9.99
CA ILE A 19 13.40 3.04 9.91
C ILE A 19 14.68 2.19 9.99
N ARG A 20 15.81 2.70 9.50
CA ARG A 20 17.12 2.02 9.50
C ARG A 20 17.93 2.26 10.77
N ASP A 21 17.60 3.24 11.59
CA ASP A 21 18.34 3.55 12.81
C ASP A 21 18.09 2.47 13.87
N LEU A 22 19.17 1.94 14.44
CA LEU A 22 19.14 0.92 15.49
C LEU A 22 18.48 1.44 16.78
N ASN A 23 18.42 2.75 16.96
CA ASN A 23 17.83 3.39 18.15
C ASN A 23 16.32 3.63 18.00
N THR A 24 15.74 3.45 16.81
CA THR A 24 14.31 3.67 16.59
C THR A 24 13.48 2.59 17.29
N GLY A 25 12.61 3.03 18.20
CA GLY A 25 11.77 2.14 18.99
C GLY A 25 10.65 1.50 18.17
N THR A 26 10.11 0.37 18.65
CA THR A 26 9.07 -0.41 17.97
C THR A 26 7.81 0.38 17.58
N LYS A 27 7.40 1.35 18.43
CA LYS A 27 6.23 2.20 18.14
C LYS A 27 6.49 3.11 16.94
N GLU A 28 7.60 3.85 17.01
CA GLU A 28 8.02 4.79 15.96
C GLU A 28 8.30 4.04 14.65
N PHE A 29 8.96 2.88 14.70
CA PHE A 29 9.19 2.04 13.52
C PHE A 29 7.88 1.68 12.82
N ARG A 30 6.85 1.26 13.58
CA ARG A 30 5.54 0.91 13.01
C ARG A 30 4.88 2.11 12.36
N GLU A 31 4.90 3.25 13.02
CA GLU A 31 4.32 4.51 12.52
C GLU A 31 5.02 4.94 11.22
N LEU A 32 6.35 4.90 11.17
CA LEU A 32 7.11 5.26 9.98
C LEU A 32 6.88 4.31 8.80
N VAL A 33 6.79 2.99 9.05
CA VAL A 33 6.49 2.01 8.00
C VAL A 33 5.10 2.23 7.42
N ASP A 34 4.12 2.56 8.26
CA ASP A 34 2.76 2.89 7.84
C ASP A 34 2.73 4.15 6.96
N GLU A 35 3.40 5.22 7.41
CA GLU A 35 3.54 6.47 6.64
C GLU A 35 4.24 6.26 5.30
N VAL A 36 5.33 5.49 5.27
CA VAL A 36 6.01 5.15 4.00
C VAL A 36 5.10 4.31 3.11
N GLY A 37 4.34 3.37 3.67
CA GLY A 37 3.35 2.59 2.93
C GLY A 37 2.30 3.46 2.24
N MET A 38 1.77 4.47 2.95
CA MET A 38 0.86 5.46 2.39
C MET A 38 1.50 6.26 1.24
N LEU A 39 2.72 6.78 1.44
CA LEU A 39 3.43 7.55 0.40
C LEU A 39 3.71 6.72 -0.85
N MET A 40 4.10 5.45 -0.68
CA MET A 40 4.30 4.52 -1.80
C MET A 40 2.98 4.20 -2.52
N ALA A 41 1.87 4.08 -1.79
CA ALA A 41 0.57 3.83 -2.38
C ALA A 41 0.09 5.00 -3.26
N TYR A 42 0.41 6.24 -2.88
CA TYR A 42 0.11 7.39 -3.72
C TYR A 42 0.85 7.32 -5.06
N GLU A 43 2.13 6.93 -5.05
CA GLU A 43 2.91 6.80 -6.28
C GLU A 43 2.49 5.59 -7.14
N VAL A 44 2.22 4.42 -6.53
CA VAL A 44 1.87 3.20 -7.27
C VAL A 44 0.49 3.28 -7.93
N THR A 45 -0.39 4.17 -7.45
CA THR A 45 -1.74 4.36 -7.98
C THR A 45 -1.85 5.47 -9.02
N ARG A 46 -0.72 6.09 -9.41
CA ARG A 46 -0.65 7.21 -10.35
C ARG A 46 -1.26 6.93 -11.72
N ASP A 47 -1.14 5.69 -12.19
CA ASP A 47 -1.57 5.29 -13.53
C ASP A 47 -2.96 4.62 -13.54
N LEU A 48 -3.74 4.73 -12.46
CA LEU A 48 -5.09 4.18 -12.42
C LEU A 48 -6.00 4.88 -13.44
N GLU A 49 -6.75 4.08 -14.20
CA GLU A 49 -7.66 4.58 -15.21
C GLU A 49 -8.86 5.32 -14.59
N LEU A 50 -9.31 6.36 -15.30
CA LEU A 50 -10.46 7.16 -14.92
C LEU A 50 -11.56 7.02 -15.97
N GLN A 51 -12.81 7.03 -15.53
CA GLN A 51 -13.99 7.09 -16.37
C GLN A 51 -14.80 8.35 -16.09
N ASP A 52 -15.44 8.87 -17.14
CA ASP A 52 -16.38 9.98 -17.04
C ASP A 52 -17.70 9.52 -16.44
N VAL A 53 -18.23 10.32 -15.51
CA VAL A 53 -19.54 10.12 -14.89
C VAL A 53 -20.25 11.45 -14.77
N ASP A 54 -21.53 11.48 -15.14
CA ASP A 54 -22.36 12.65 -14.91
C ASP A 54 -22.78 12.72 -13.44
N ILE A 55 -22.55 13.88 -12.83
CA ILE A 55 -22.93 14.16 -11.45
C ILE A 55 -23.73 15.46 -11.36
N GLU A 56 -24.50 15.60 -10.30
CA GLU A 56 -25.21 16.82 -9.96
C GLU A 56 -24.54 17.46 -8.74
N THR A 57 -24.07 18.69 -8.89
CA THR A 57 -23.53 19.50 -7.79
C THR A 57 -24.64 20.39 -7.22
N PRO A 58 -24.45 21.04 -6.06
CA PRO A 58 -25.43 22.00 -5.54
C PRO A 58 -25.73 23.18 -6.47
N VAL A 59 -24.93 23.40 -7.53
CA VAL A 59 -25.08 24.52 -8.48
C VAL A 59 -25.56 24.04 -9.85
N THR A 60 -24.98 22.97 -10.40
CA THR A 60 -25.30 22.49 -11.75
C THR A 60 -24.85 21.04 -12.00
N LYS A 61 -25.33 20.45 -13.10
CA LYS A 61 -24.83 19.17 -13.61
C LYS A 61 -23.48 19.34 -14.29
N MET A 62 -22.59 18.38 -14.10
CA MET A 62 -21.29 18.34 -14.77
C MET A 62 -20.78 16.91 -14.93
N THR A 63 -19.84 16.72 -15.85
CA THR A 63 -19.09 15.46 -15.98
C THR A 63 -17.86 15.49 -15.07
N ALA A 64 -17.71 14.47 -14.23
CA ALA A 64 -16.61 14.30 -13.30
C ALA A 64 -15.84 13.00 -13.58
N LYS A 65 -14.65 12.85 -12.99
CA LYS A 65 -13.84 11.63 -13.08
C LYS A 65 -14.03 10.74 -11.85
N ARG A 66 -14.20 9.44 -12.07
CA ARG A 66 -14.10 8.41 -11.03
C ARG A 66 -13.11 7.33 -11.47
N LEU A 67 -12.50 6.63 -10.50
CA LEU A 67 -11.68 5.45 -10.80
C LEU A 67 -12.50 4.44 -11.61
N ALA A 68 -11.94 3.99 -12.71
CA ALA A 68 -12.53 2.96 -13.56
C ALA A 68 -12.25 1.55 -12.99
N GLY A 69 -13.00 0.56 -13.48
CA GLY A 69 -12.75 -0.85 -13.17
C GLY A 69 -13.30 -1.33 -11.82
N LYS A 70 -12.76 -2.47 -11.36
CA LYS A 70 -13.19 -3.15 -10.11
C LYS A 70 -12.43 -2.59 -8.90
N LYS A 71 -12.98 -2.82 -7.71
CA LYS A 71 -12.31 -2.50 -6.44
C LYS A 71 -10.92 -3.15 -6.39
N LEU A 72 -9.92 -2.38 -5.99
CA LEU A 72 -8.56 -2.86 -5.78
C LEU A 72 -8.52 -3.92 -4.67
N ALA A 73 -7.49 -4.77 -4.70
CA ALA A 73 -7.21 -5.74 -3.65
C ALA A 73 -5.83 -5.47 -3.05
N ILE A 74 -5.75 -5.42 -1.73
CA ILE A 74 -4.51 -5.29 -0.97
C ILE A 74 -4.26 -6.64 -0.29
N VAL A 75 -3.08 -7.21 -0.51
CA VAL A 75 -2.74 -8.56 0.00
C VAL A 75 -1.41 -8.50 0.76
N PRO A 76 -1.42 -8.13 2.06
CA PRO A 76 -0.22 -8.21 2.89
C PRO A 76 0.26 -9.65 3.06
N ILE A 77 1.59 -9.82 3.02
CA ILE A 77 2.26 -11.04 3.47
C ILE A 77 2.44 -10.95 4.98
N LEU A 78 1.79 -11.84 5.72
CA LEU A 78 1.89 -11.90 7.17
C LEU A 78 3.31 -12.32 7.58
N ARG A 79 3.87 -11.77 8.66
CA ARG A 79 3.27 -10.76 9.56
C ARG A 79 3.62 -9.33 9.18
N ALA A 80 4.81 -9.11 8.61
CA ALA A 80 5.39 -7.77 8.43
C ALA A 80 4.58 -6.87 7.49
N GLY A 81 3.91 -7.44 6.48
CA GLY A 81 3.10 -6.67 5.54
C GLY A 81 1.95 -5.90 6.18
N LEU A 82 1.49 -6.33 7.37
CA LEU A 82 0.45 -5.61 8.11
C LEU A 82 0.87 -4.19 8.51
N GLY A 83 2.16 -3.94 8.68
CA GLY A 83 2.67 -2.61 9.08
C GLY A 83 2.49 -1.52 8.02
N MET A 84 2.14 -1.88 6.78
CA MET A 84 1.89 -0.93 5.69
C MET A 84 0.40 -0.86 5.30
N THR A 85 -0.42 -1.80 5.78
CA THR A 85 -1.78 -2.00 5.25
C THR A 85 -2.68 -0.82 5.53
N ASP A 86 -2.63 -0.26 6.74
CA ASP A 86 -3.52 0.82 7.17
C ASP A 86 -3.23 2.11 6.40
N GLY A 87 -1.95 2.46 6.20
CA GLY A 87 -1.51 3.58 5.39
C GLY A 87 -1.98 3.48 3.94
N ILE A 88 -1.94 2.28 3.34
CA ILE A 88 -2.46 2.07 1.97
C ILE A 88 -4.00 2.18 1.95
N LEU A 89 -4.69 1.59 2.93
CA LEU A 89 -6.15 1.64 3.04
C LEU A 89 -6.68 3.05 3.27
N SER A 90 -5.89 3.94 3.89
CA SER A 90 -6.27 5.35 4.06
C SER A 90 -6.48 6.07 2.72
N LEU A 91 -5.73 5.68 1.68
CA LEU A 91 -5.86 6.23 0.32
C LEU A 91 -6.92 5.51 -0.51
N VAL A 92 -7.09 4.20 -0.32
CA VAL A 92 -8.05 3.37 -1.07
C VAL A 92 -8.95 2.57 -0.11
N PRO A 93 -9.88 3.23 0.61
CA PRO A 93 -10.67 2.57 1.65
C PRO A 93 -11.66 1.53 1.09
N ALA A 94 -11.98 1.60 -0.19
CA ALA A 94 -12.85 0.64 -0.86
C ALA A 94 -12.12 -0.66 -1.28
N ALA A 95 -10.81 -0.76 -1.09
CA ALA A 95 -10.04 -1.94 -1.44
C ALA A 95 -10.46 -3.15 -0.60
N ARG A 96 -10.49 -4.33 -1.22
CA ARG A 96 -10.67 -5.59 -0.49
C ARG A 96 -9.34 -6.03 0.09
N VAL A 97 -9.36 -6.65 1.27
CA VAL A 97 -8.13 -7.12 1.92
C VAL A 97 -8.09 -8.65 1.90
N GLY A 98 -7.08 -9.19 1.23
CA GLY A 98 -6.70 -10.61 1.33
C GLY A 98 -5.49 -10.76 2.25
N HIS A 99 -5.22 -11.96 2.75
CA HIS A 99 -4.06 -12.21 3.59
C HIS A 99 -3.37 -13.50 3.15
N ILE A 100 -2.04 -13.45 3.02
CA ILE A 100 -1.20 -14.62 2.76
C ILE A 100 -0.19 -14.74 3.89
N GLY A 101 -0.14 -15.89 4.54
CA GLY A 101 0.82 -16.23 5.57
C GLY A 101 1.98 -17.01 5.00
N LEU A 102 3.14 -16.35 4.89
CA LEU A 102 4.41 -16.96 4.56
C LEU A 102 5.43 -16.61 5.63
N TYR A 103 6.31 -17.54 5.97
CA TYR A 103 7.56 -17.17 6.63
C TYR A 103 8.74 -17.72 5.83
N ARG A 104 9.91 -17.12 6.00
CA ARG A 104 11.15 -17.61 5.39
C ARG A 104 11.84 -18.53 6.39
N ASP A 105 12.03 -19.79 6.00
CA ASP A 105 12.81 -20.75 6.77
C ASP A 105 14.24 -20.21 6.99
N PRO A 106 14.74 -20.11 8.23
CA PRO A 106 16.06 -19.51 8.49
C PRO A 106 17.24 -20.28 7.91
N GLU A 107 17.13 -21.60 7.72
CA GLU A 107 18.21 -22.47 7.26
C GLU A 107 18.18 -22.62 5.73
N THR A 108 16.99 -22.90 5.18
CA THR A 108 16.83 -23.17 3.75
C THR A 108 16.56 -21.91 2.92
N LEU A 109 16.20 -20.80 3.59
CA LEU A 109 15.77 -19.53 2.99
C LEU A 109 14.53 -19.64 2.08
N LYS A 110 13.83 -20.76 2.13
CA LYS A 110 12.61 -20.99 1.33
C LYS A 110 11.40 -20.39 2.01
N ALA A 111 10.43 -19.95 1.20
CA ALA A 111 9.13 -19.54 1.69
C ALA A 111 8.33 -20.77 2.08
N VAL A 112 7.75 -20.75 3.29
CA VAL A 112 6.83 -21.76 3.79
C VAL A 112 5.47 -21.11 3.95
N GLU A 113 4.50 -21.60 3.17
CA GLU A 113 3.11 -21.16 3.25
C GLU A 113 2.38 -21.86 4.40
N TYR A 114 1.61 -21.10 5.16
CA TYR A 114 0.78 -21.62 6.24
C TYR A 114 -0.66 -21.09 6.22
N PHE A 115 -0.97 -20.09 5.40
CA PHE A 115 -2.31 -19.50 5.32
C PHE A 115 -2.52 -18.76 4.00
N ALA A 116 -3.71 -18.89 3.40
CA ALA A 116 -4.12 -18.06 2.27
C ALA A 116 -5.64 -17.83 2.30
N LYS A 117 -6.04 -16.55 2.30
CA LYS A 117 -7.45 -16.15 2.16
C LYS A 117 -7.54 -14.91 1.28
N LEU A 118 -8.13 -15.07 0.10
CA LEU A 118 -8.25 -14.04 -0.92
C LEU A 118 -9.72 -13.59 -1.10
N PRO A 119 -9.96 -12.32 -1.49
CA PRO A 119 -11.29 -11.73 -1.63
C PRO A 119 -11.94 -11.90 -3.01
#